data_AF-A0A8C3K908-F1
#
_entry.id   AF-A0A8C3K908-F1
#
_cell.length_a   1.000
_cell.length_b   1.000
_cell.length_c   1.000
_cell.angle_alpha   90.00
_cell.angle_beta   90.00
_cell.angle_gamma   90.00
#
_symmetry.space_group_name_H-M   'P 1'
#
loop_
_entity.id
_entity.type
_entity.pdbx_description
1 polymer ?
#
loop_
_entity_poly.entity_id
_entity_poly.type
_entity_poly.pdbx_seq_one_letter_code
_entity_poly.pdbx_strand_id
1 'polypeptide(L)'
;MKDVKRFSGWREGDRDAEDMDIDDDDDPFSAFSRFGFNGINGVHQRHQESLHTRRKVQDPPVIHDLKVSLEEIYHGSTKRMKITRRRLNADGRTMQTEDKILNIVIKQGWKEGTKITFPKEGDATPDNMPADIIFILKDKPHSHFKRDGTNMIYTALCGCTVNIPTIEGWVIPLPCNIIKAGDSEEICAGRGDLIVEFKIHFPDRIAPQKRQILKQHLPCS
;
A
#
# COMPACT_ATOMS: atom_id res chain seq x y z
N MET A 1 46.70 10.54 -15.26
CA MET A 1 47.40 9.45 -14.51
C MET A 1 46.29 8.57 -13.93
N LYS A 2 46.27 7.28 -14.27
CA LYS A 2 46.90 6.17 -13.52
C LYS A 2 46.37 6.10 -12.08
N ASP A 3 45.45 5.22 -11.66
CA ASP A 3 45.19 3.76 -11.87
C ASP A 3 45.83 2.82 -10.83
N VAL A 4 45.16 1.67 -10.62
CA VAL A 4 45.52 0.47 -9.82
C VAL A 4 45.66 0.72 -8.30
N LYS A 5 45.22 -0.13 -7.36
CA LYS A 5 44.83 -1.58 -7.31
C LYS A 5 43.59 -1.72 -6.40
N ARG A 6 42.68 -2.72 -6.44
CA ARG A 6 42.54 -4.04 -7.12
C ARG A 6 43.50 -5.18 -6.75
N PHE A 7 43.08 -5.96 -5.73
CA PHE A 7 43.29 -7.41 -5.48
C PHE A 7 41.86 -8.01 -5.33
N SER A 8 41.46 -9.29 -5.55
CA SER A 8 42.02 -10.58 -6.00
C SER A 8 43.12 -11.24 -5.14
N GLY A 9 42.97 -12.48 -4.66
CA GLY A 9 41.85 -13.44 -4.81
C GLY A 9 42.24 -14.88 -4.39
N TRP A 10 41.45 -15.87 -4.84
CA TRP A 10 41.61 -17.34 -4.63
C TRP A 10 41.24 -17.86 -3.21
N ARG A 11 40.82 -19.13 -3.01
CA ARG A 11 40.76 -20.30 -3.93
C ARG A 11 39.57 -21.24 -3.58
N GLU A 12 39.27 -22.21 -4.46
CA GLU A 12 38.31 -23.30 -4.21
C GLU A 12 38.77 -24.30 -3.12
N GLY A 13 37.82 -25.11 -2.62
CA GLY A 13 38.08 -26.28 -1.78
C GLY A 13 36.77 -26.90 -1.27
N ASP A 14 36.44 -28.08 -1.80
CA ASP A 14 35.16 -28.78 -1.59
C ASP A 14 34.92 -29.29 -0.16
N ARG A 15 33.66 -29.64 0.13
CA ARG A 15 33.30 -31.02 0.55
C ARG A 15 31.78 -31.26 0.62
N ASP A 16 31.43 -32.42 0.07
CA ASP A 16 30.48 -33.43 0.54
C ASP A 16 29.04 -33.03 0.86
N ALA A 17 28.11 -33.68 0.13
CA ALA A 17 26.75 -33.91 0.59
C ALA A 17 26.71 -35.28 1.28
N GLU A 18 25.99 -35.37 2.40
CA GLU A 18 25.59 -36.64 3.00
C GLU A 18 24.07 -36.68 3.14
N ASP A 19 23.54 -37.84 2.76
CA ASP A 19 22.13 -38.15 2.58
C ASP A 19 21.31 -38.02 3.87
N MET A 20 20.02 -37.68 3.72
CA MET A 20 19.00 -37.94 4.73
C MET A 20 17.82 -38.65 4.08
N ASP A 21 18.03 -39.93 3.78
CA ASP A 21 16.96 -40.85 3.45
C ASP A 21 16.07 -41.03 4.68
N ILE A 22 14.80 -40.65 4.55
CA ILE A 22 13.73 -41.00 5.50
C ILE A 22 12.84 -42.01 4.77
N ASP A 23 13.22 -43.28 4.90
CA ASP A 23 12.34 -44.41 4.66
C ASP A 23 11.35 -44.49 5.84
N ASP A 24 10.08 -44.16 5.59
CA ASP A 24 8.99 -44.20 6.59
C ASP A 24 7.83 -45.08 6.06
N ASP A 25 8.21 -46.23 5.49
CA ASP A 25 7.37 -47.16 4.73
C ASP A 25 6.67 -48.20 5.64
N ASP A 26 6.09 -47.73 6.75
CA ASP A 26 5.47 -48.58 7.80
C ASP A 26 3.99 -48.88 7.48
N ASP A 27 3.71 -49.47 6.31
CA ASP A 27 2.36 -49.93 5.91
C ASP A 27 2.00 -51.27 6.59
N PRO A 28 1.05 -51.29 7.56
CA PRO A 28 0.83 -52.43 8.45
C PRO A 28 0.18 -53.65 7.75
N PHE A 29 -0.24 -53.54 6.49
CA PHE A 29 -0.77 -54.69 5.74
C PHE A 29 0.30 -55.59 5.11
N SER A 30 1.56 -55.14 5.07
CA SER A 30 2.71 -55.89 4.53
C SER A 30 2.93 -57.27 5.19
N ALA A 31 2.55 -57.42 6.47
CA ALA A 31 2.74 -58.63 7.26
C ALA A 31 1.98 -59.87 6.72
N PHE A 32 0.85 -59.71 6.02
CA PHE A 32 0.06 -60.84 5.53
C PHE A 32 0.68 -61.53 4.31
N SER A 33 1.46 -60.79 3.51
CA SER A 33 2.01 -61.27 2.23
C SER A 33 3.23 -62.19 2.34
N ARG A 34 3.72 -62.50 3.55
CA ARG A 34 4.86 -63.41 3.77
C ARG A 34 4.51 -64.88 4.01
N PHE A 35 3.22 -65.23 4.16
CA PHE A 35 2.79 -66.64 4.20
C PHE A 35 2.38 -67.13 2.81
N GLY A 36 3.36 -67.60 2.04
CA GLY A 36 3.14 -68.12 0.69
C GLY A 36 2.30 -69.40 0.65
N PHE A 37 1.19 -69.35 -0.09
CA PHE A 37 0.45 -70.53 -0.55
C PHE A 37 0.37 -70.50 -2.08
N ASN A 38 0.80 -71.58 -2.74
CA ASN A 38 0.68 -71.73 -4.18
C ASN A 38 -0.80 -71.95 -4.57
N GLY A 39 -1.36 -71.11 -5.45
CA GLY A 39 -2.66 -71.42 -6.05
C GLY A 39 -3.29 -70.33 -6.93
N ILE A 40 -3.38 -70.62 -8.23
CA ILE A 40 -4.45 -70.28 -9.18
C ILE A 40 -4.91 -68.80 -9.43
N ASN A 41 -5.02 -68.46 -10.73
CA ASN A 41 -6.04 -67.58 -11.33
C ASN A 41 -6.09 -66.05 -11.07
N GLY A 42 -5.02 -65.33 -11.44
CA GLY A 42 -5.09 -64.11 -12.29
C GLY A 42 -5.90 -62.86 -11.88
N VAL A 43 -6.24 -62.06 -12.90
CA VAL A 43 -7.10 -60.83 -12.90
C VAL A 43 -6.47 -59.49 -12.43
N HIS A 44 -6.66 -58.47 -13.28
CA HIS A 44 -6.51 -57.01 -13.09
C HIS A 44 -5.23 -56.42 -12.45
N GLN A 45 -4.30 -56.06 -13.34
CA GLN A 45 -3.42 -54.90 -13.18
C GLN A 45 -4.27 -53.60 -13.02
N ARG A 46 -4.51 -53.16 -11.78
CA ARG A 46 -5.18 -51.87 -11.50
C ARG A 46 -4.20 -50.72 -11.67
N HIS A 47 -4.50 -49.83 -12.61
CA HIS A 47 -3.82 -48.53 -12.71
C HIS A 47 -4.30 -47.66 -11.53
N GLN A 48 -3.45 -47.48 -10.52
CA GLN A 48 -3.77 -46.68 -9.34
C GLN A 48 -3.63 -45.19 -9.69
N GLU A 49 -4.70 -44.58 -10.20
CA GLU A 49 -4.73 -43.14 -10.44
C GLU A 49 -4.45 -42.39 -9.13
N SER A 50 -3.35 -41.63 -9.12
CA SER A 50 -3.01 -40.75 -8.03
C SER A 50 -4.09 -39.67 -7.91
N LEU A 51 -4.88 -39.73 -6.84
CA LEU A 51 -5.86 -38.71 -6.47
C LEU A 51 -5.15 -37.42 -6.02
N HIS A 52 -4.48 -36.76 -6.96
CA HIS A 52 -3.95 -35.41 -6.77
C HIS A 52 -5.13 -34.49 -6.46
N THR A 53 -5.29 -34.12 -5.19
CA THR A 53 -6.21 -33.08 -4.75
C THR A 53 -5.86 -31.80 -5.48
N ARG A 54 -6.59 -31.53 -6.58
CA ARG A 54 -6.39 -30.40 -7.48
C ARG A 54 -6.54 -29.12 -6.68
N ARG A 55 -5.41 -28.53 -6.25
CA ARG A 55 -5.38 -27.31 -5.45
C ARG A 55 -6.23 -26.25 -6.15
N LYS A 56 -7.35 -25.85 -5.54
CA LYS A 56 -8.22 -24.82 -6.12
C LYS A 56 -7.40 -23.55 -6.27
N VAL A 57 -7.25 -23.08 -7.50
CA VAL A 57 -6.57 -21.82 -7.79
C VAL A 57 -7.43 -20.70 -7.21
N GLN A 58 -6.79 -19.72 -6.59
CA GLN A 58 -7.46 -18.49 -6.16
C GLN A 58 -7.31 -17.44 -7.26
N ASP A 59 -8.41 -16.76 -7.56
CA ASP A 59 -8.42 -15.66 -8.54
C ASP A 59 -7.54 -14.49 -8.08
N PRO A 60 -6.99 -13.68 -9.01
CA PRO A 60 -6.23 -12.49 -8.65
C PRO A 60 -7.07 -11.49 -7.83
N PRO A 61 -6.46 -10.76 -6.89
CA PRO A 61 -7.19 -9.90 -5.97
C PRO A 61 -7.86 -8.71 -6.68
N VAL A 62 -9.08 -8.40 -6.28
CA VAL A 62 -9.85 -7.25 -6.76
C VAL A 62 -9.37 -5.99 -6.03
N ILE A 63 -8.97 -4.96 -6.76
CA ILE A 63 -8.39 -3.73 -6.19
C ILE A 63 -9.37 -2.56 -6.31
N HIS A 64 -9.52 -1.78 -5.23
CA HIS A 64 -10.37 -0.59 -5.15
C HIS A 64 -9.66 0.59 -4.50
N ASP A 65 -9.78 1.79 -5.07
CA ASP A 65 -9.29 3.03 -4.46
C ASP A 65 -10.23 3.48 -3.33
N LEU A 66 -9.71 3.52 -2.11
CA LEU A 66 -10.38 4.12 -0.95
C LEU A 66 -9.97 5.58 -0.83
N LYS A 67 -10.77 6.49 -1.40
CA LYS A 67 -10.54 7.94 -1.29
C LYS A 67 -10.86 8.43 0.13
N VAL A 68 -9.89 9.04 0.80
CA VAL A 68 -9.97 9.52 2.19
C VAL A 68 -9.48 10.96 2.26
N SER A 69 -10.16 11.82 3.02
CA SER A 69 -9.78 13.24 3.17
C SER A 69 -8.83 13.47 4.36
N LEU A 70 -8.20 14.65 4.41
CA LEU A 70 -7.16 14.93 5.41
C LEU A 70 -7.71 14.92 6.84
N GLU A 71 -8.95 15.40 7.02
CA GLU A 71 -9.68 15.39 8.29
C GLU A 71 -9.93 13.95 8.77
N GLU A 72 -10.31 13.05 7.85
CA GLU A 72 -10.55 11.62 8.12
C GLU A 72 -9.25 10.87 8.51
N ILE A 73 -8.08 11.34 8.06
CA ILE A 73 -6.76 10.77 8.41
C ILE A 73 -6.16 11.44 9.66
N TYR A 74 -6.50 12.70 9.94
CA TYR A 74 -6.03 13.44 11.10
C TYR A 74 -6.75 13.03 12.40
N HIS A 75 -8.09 12.92 12.34
CA HIS A 75 -8.91 12.44 13.46
C HIS A 75 -9.05 10.90 13.49
N GLY A 76 -8.87 10.23 12.34
CA GLY A 76 -9.27 8.83 12.17
C GLY A 76 -10.77 8.72 11.88
N SER A 77 -11.17 7.67 11.15
CA SER A 77 -12.54 7.52 10.66
C SER A 77 -12.90 6.05 10.42
N THR A 78 -14.17 5.74 10.15
CA THR A 78 -14.60 4.40 9.71
C THR A 78 -15.46 4.52 8.46
N LYS A 79 -14.98 3.98 7.32
CA LYS A 79 -15.77 3.92 6.08
C LYS A 79 -16.49 2.59 5.95
N ARG A 80 -17.71 2.64 5.43
CA ARG A 80 -18.59 1.49 5.21
C ARG A 80 -18.72 1.27 3.71
N MET A 81 -17.86 0.40 3.17
CA MET A 81 -17.82 0.11 1.74
C MET A 81 -18.79 -1.02 1.42
N LYS A 82 -19.84 -0.74 0.63
CA LYS A 82 -20.72 -1.77 0.09
C LYS A 82 -20.02 -2.50 -1.06
N ILE A 83 -19.95 -3.82 -0.99
CA ILE A 83 -19.60 -4.70 -2.10
C ILE A 83 -20.84 -5.52 -2.49
N THR A 84 -20.90 -5.91 -3.75
CA THR A 84 -21.87 -6.87 -4.30
C THR A 84 -21.07 -8.05 -4.83
N ARG A 85 -21.40 -9.27 -4.42
CA ARG A 85 -20.57 -10.48 -4.64
C ARG A 85 -21.42 -11.71 -4.92
N ARG A 86 -20.91 -12.63 -5.74
CA ARG A 86 -21.54 -13.92 -6.04
C ARG A 86 -21.14 -15.00 -5.04
N ARG A 87 -22.09 -15.78 -4.52
CA ARG A 87 -21.84 -16.92 -3.64
C ARG A 87 -22.57 -18.18 -4.13
N LEU A 88 -21.96 -19.32 -3.88
CA LEU A 88 -22.53 -20.64 -4.17
C LEU A 88 -23.57 -20.97 -3.08
N ASN A 89 -24.74 -21.45 -3.49
CA ASN A 89 -25.82 -21.81 -2.59
C ASN A 89 -25.56 -23.16 -1.92
N ALA A 90 -26.33 -23.48 -0.87
CA ALA A 90 -26.22 -24.73 -0.13
C ALA A 90 -26.53 -26.00 -0.96
N ASP A 91 -27.08 -25.85 -2.17
CA ASP A 91 -27.29 -26.95 -3.12
C ASP A 91 -26.01 -27.33 -3.90
N GLY A 92 -24.93 -26.56 -3.76
CA GLY A 92 -23.66 -26.74 -4.47
C GLY A 92 -23.74 -26.52 -5.98
N ARG A 93 -24.82 -25.93 -6.50
CA ARG A 93 -25.13 -25.84 -7.94
C ARG A 93 -25.59 -24.45 -8.38
N THR A 94 -26.44 -23.79 -7.62
CA THR A 94 -26.96 -22.45 -7.95
C THR A 94 -26.11 -21.36 -7.31
N MET A 95 -26.09 -20.18 -7.93
CA MET A 95 -25.31 -19.02 -7.51
C MET A 95 -26.26 -17.88 -7.15
N GLN A 96 -26.13 -17.31 -5.95
CA GLN A 96 -26.79 -16.06 -5.57
C GLN A 96 -25.84 -14.87 -5.69
N THR A 97 -26.40 -13.67 -5.88
CA THR A 97 -25.69 -12.41 -5.72
C THR A 97 -26.14 -11.79 -4.41
N GLU A 98 -25.20 -11.45 -3.54
CA GLU A 98 -25.45 -10.88 -2.22
C GLU A 98 -24.69 -9.57 -2.02
N ASP A 99 -25.26 -8.68 -1.22
CA ASP A 99 -24.64 -7.41 -0.82
C ASP A 99 -24.03 -7.54 0.57
N LYS A 100 -22.80 -7.04 0.75
CA LYS A 100 -22.12 -7.01 2.05
C LYS A 100 -21.46 -5.65 2.29
N ILE A 101 -21.45 -5.23 3.55
CA ILE A 101 -20.78 -3.99 3.98
C ILE A 101 -19.47 -4.35 4.67
N LEU A 102 -18.36 -3.84 4.14
CA LEU A 102 -17.03 -3.92 4.71
C LEU A 102 -16.74 -2.63 5.49
N ASN A 103 -16.42 -2.77 6.78
CA ASN A 103 -16.08 -1.65 7.64
C ASN A 103 -14.54 -1.47 7.66
N ILE A 104 -14.06 -0.34 7.15
CA ILE A 104 -12.63 0.01 7.11
C ILE A 104 -12.36 1.06 8.18
N VAL A 105 -11.66 0.68 9.25
CA VAL A 105 -11.20 1.60 10.29
C VAL A 105 -9.90 2.26 9.84
N ILE A 106 -10.00 3.54 9.47
CA ILE A 106 -8.89 4.39 9.05
C ILE A 106 -8.20 4.92 10.31
N LYS A 107 -6.97 4.48 10.56
CA LYS A 107 -6.18 4.94 11.71
C LYS A 107 -5.52 6.29 11.41
N GLN A 108 -5.28 7.05 12.47
CA GLN A 108 -4.63 8.36 12.37
C GLN A 108 -3.25 8.25 11.70
N GLY A 109 -2.93 9.18 10.81
CA GLY A 109 -1.62 9.27 10.13
C GLY A 109 -1.35 8.23 9.03
N TRP A 110 -2.29 7.35 8.67
CA TRP A 110 -2.13 6.40 7.55
C TRP A 110 -1.74 7.09 6.23
N LYS A 111 -0.65 6.63 5.60
CA LYS A 111 -0.11 7.21 4.35
C LYS A 111 -0.85 6.69 3.11
N GLU A 112 -0.79 7.44 2.01
CA GLU A 112 -1.26 6.95 0.70
C GLU A 112 -0.60 5.60 0.36
N GLY A 113 -1.33 4.71 -0.28
CA GLY A 113 -0.86 3.37 -0.67
C GLY A 113 -1.02 2.31 0.43
N THR A 114 -1.46 2.69 1.64
CA THR A 114 -1.84 1.73 2.69
C THR A 114 -2.89 0.75 2.14
N LYS A 115 -2.61 -0.55 2.21
CA LYS A 115 -3.49 -1.62 1.71
C LYS A 115 -4.32 -2.22 2.85
N ILE A 116 -5.62 -2.37 2.62
CA ILE A 116 -6.57 -3.02 3.52
C ILE A 116 -7.18 -4.22 2.78
N THR A 117 -6.69 -5.42 3.09
CA THR A 117 -7.13 -6.68 2.47
C THR A 117 -8.28 -7.30 3.26
N PHE A 118 -9.35 -7.66 2.57
CA PHE A 118 -10.42 -8.51 3.06
C PHE A 118 -10.37 -9.86 2.32
N PRO A 119 -9.95 -10.95 2.99
CA PRO A 119 -9.68 -12.21 2.30
C PRO A 119 -10.96 -12.92 1.87
N LYS A 120 -10.95 -13.48 0.65
CA LYS A 120 -12.06 -14.28 0.06
C LYS A 120 -13.41 -13.54 0.00
N GLU A 121 -13.39 -12.21 -0.08
CA GLU A 121 -14.59 -11.37 -0.17
C GLU A 121 -15.07 -11.12 -1.61
N GLY A 122 -14.24 -11.35 -2.62
CA GLY A 122 -14.60 -11.26 -4.05
C GLY A 122 -15.57 -12.35 -4.49
N ASP A 123 -15.84 -12.47 -5.78
CA ASP A 123 -16.76 -13.47 -6.33
C ASP A 123 -16.28 -14.91 -6.08
N ALA A 124 -17.24 -15.82 -5.84
CA ALA A 124 -17.01 -17.25 -5.77
C ALA A 124 -17.48 -17.94 -7.07
N THR A 125 -16.86 -19.07 -7.40
CA THR A 125 -17.37 -20.05 -8.37
C THR A 125 -17.32 -21.46 -7.75
N PRO A 126 -17.89 -22.50 -8.40
CA PRO A 126 -17.74 -23.88 -7.91
C PRO A 126 -16.28 -24.36 -7.88
N ASP A 127 -15.44 -23.92 -8.83
CA ASP A 127 -14.13 -24.52 -9.10
C ASP A 127 -12.97 -23.77 -8.42
N ASN A 128 -13.03 -22.45 -8.31
CA ASN A 128 -11.98 -21.60 -7.73
C ASN A 128 -12.17 -21.33 -6.23
N MET A 129 -11.19 -20.65 -5.63
CA MET A 129 -11.34 -19.97 -4.35
C MET A 129 -11.63 -18.48 -4.59
N PRO A 130 -12.53 -17.84 -3.79
CA PRO A 130 -12.89 -16.44 -4.02
C PRO A 130 -11.69 -15.50 -3.92
N ALA A 131 -11.62 -14.50 -4.78
CA ALA A 131 -10.58 -13.47 -4.74
C ALA A 131 -10.59 -12.69 -3.42
N ASP A 132 -9.43 -12.20 -3.01
CA ASP A 132 -9.31 -11.20 -1.96
C ASP A 132 -9.70 -9.81 -2.50
N ILE A 133 -10.34 -8.97 -1.67
CA ILE A 133 -10.60 -7.57 -2.01
C ILE A 133 -9.59 -6.68 -1.28
N ILE A 134 -8.83 -5.88 -2.03
CA ILE A 134 -7.80 -4.98 -1.51
C ILE A 134 -8.22 -3.53 -1.75
N PHE A 135 -8.51 -2.81 -0.67
CA PHE A 135 -8.65 -1.37 -0.72
C PHE A 135 -7.28 -0.70 -0.60
N ILE A 136 -6.97 0.23 -1.49
CA ILE A 136 -5.74 1.05 -1.43
C ILE A 136 -6.14 2.47 -1.01
N LEU A 137 -5.59 2.97 0.09
CA LEU A 137 -5.85 4.32 0.55
C LEU A 137 -5.31 5.35 -0.45
N LYS A 138 -6.17 6.28 -0.86
CA LYS A 138 -5.86 7.42 -1.72
C LYS A 138 -6.24 8.72 -1.03
N ASP A 139 -5.29 9.66 -0.94
CA ASP A 139 -5.55 10.98 -0.38
C ASP A 139 -6.47 11.77 -1.34
N LYS A 140 -7.58 12.30 -0.80
CA LYS A 140 -8.51 13.17 -1.53
C LYS A 140 -7.90 14.58 -1.58
N PRO A 141 -7.86 15.25 -2.75
CA PRO A 141 -7.43 16.65 -2.84
C PRO A 141 -8.20 17.56 -1.87
N HIS A 142 -7.47 18.41 -1.15
CA HIS A 142 -7.97 19.40 -0.20
C HIS A 142 -7.72 20.82 -0.75
N SER A 143 -8.54 21.80 -0.34
CA SER A 143 -8.54 23.16 -0.92
C SER A 143 -7.32 24.01 -0.53
N HIS A 144 -6.74 23.75 0.65
CA HIS A 144 -5.67 24.58 1.23
C HIS A 144 -4.36 23.82 1.49
N PHE A 145 -4.39 22.49 1.44
CA PHE A 145 -3.25 21.67 1.86
C PHE A 145 -2.95 20.59 0.84
N LYS A 146 -1.67 20.41 0.53
CA LYS A 146 -1.12 19.20 -0.06
C LYS A 146 -0.50 18.40 1.07
N ARG A 147 -0.75 17.09 1.14
CA ARG A 147 -0.09 16.21 2.11
C ARG A 147 1.22 15.66 1.55
N ASP A 148 2.22 15.50 2.41
CA ASP A 148 3.44 14.76 2.09
C ASP A 148 3.80 13.82 3.27
N GLY A 149 3.43 12.55 3.14
CA GLY A 149 3.66 11.53 4.15
C GLY A 149 2.95 11.81 5.49
N THR A 150 3.69 12.35 6.46
CA THR A 150 3.17 12.81 7.77
C THR A 150 2.89 14.31 7.81
N ASN A 151 3.49 15.07 6.91
CA ASN A 151 3.53 16.52 6.98
C ASN A 151 2.47 17.14 6.05
N MET A 152 2.11 18.38 6.33
CA MET A 152 1.15 19.16 5.55
C MET A 152 1.85 20.35 4.92
N ILE A 153 1.63 20.58 3.64
CA ILE A 153 2.16 21.73 2.89
C ILE A 153 1.01 22.70 2.63
N TYR A 154 1.13 23.93 3.14
CA TYR A 154 0.26 25.06 2.85
C TYR A 154 1.02 26.08 1.99
N THR A 155 0.57 26.32 0.75
CA THR A 155 1.19 27.31 -0.13
C THR A 155 0.63 28.71 0.16
N ALA A 156 1.45 29.56 0.76
CA ALA A 156 1.14 30.94 1.11
C ALA A 156 1.56 31.93 0.02
N LEU A 157 0.91 33.10 -0.02
CA LEU A 157 1.41 34.29 -0.73
C LEU A 157 2.07 35.23 0.27
N CYS A 158 3.24 35.77 -0.07
CA CYS A 158 3.98 36.68 0.80
C CYS A 158 3.29 38.06 0.92
N GLY A 159 3.02 38.51 2.15
CA GLY A 159 2.54 39.87 2.40
C GLY A 159 2.04 40.10 3.82
N CYS A 160 2.77 40.93 4.58
CA CYS A 160 2.46 41.36 5.96
C CYS A 160 2.25 40.24 6.99
N THR A 161 1.08 39.60 6.99
CA THR A 161 0.71 38.51 7.91
C THR A 161 -0.19 37.55 7.17
N VAL A 162 0.17 36.27 7.14
CA VAL A 162 -0.63 35.21 6.50
C VAL A 162 -1.49 34.52 7.56
N ASN A 163 -2.79 34.48 7.30
CA ASN A 163 -3.77 33.78 8.15
C ASN A 163 -3.90 32.33 7.66
N ILE A 164 -3.16 31.42 8.29
CA ILE A 164 -3.10 30.01 7.89
C ILE A 164 -4.26 29.26 8.55
N PRO A 165 -5.17 28.61 7.79
CA PRO A 165 -6.18 27.73 8.37
C PRO A 165 -5.54 26.46 8.95
N THR A 166 -6.28 25.72 9.76
CA THR A 166 -5.90 24.40 10.28
C THR A 166 -6.95 23.35 9.88
N ILE A 167 -6.64 22.06 10.01
CA ILE A 167 -7.63 20.97 9.80
C ILE A 167 -8.84 21.15 10.71
N GLU A 168 -8.64 21.65 11.93
CA GLU A 168 -9.70 21.85 12.92
C GLU A 168 -10.54 23.13 12.66
N GLY A 169 -10.21 23.88 11.60
CA GLY A 169 -10.96 25.07 11.15
C GLY A 169 -10.55 26.39 11.81
N TRP A 170 -9.60 26.36 12.75
CA TRP A 170 -9.08 27.54 13.44
C TRP A 170 -7.94 28.17 12.61
N VAL A 171 -7.56 29.41 12.90
CA VAL A 171 -6.57 30.18 12.12
C VAL A 171 -5.33 30.52 12.95
N ILE A 172 -4.15 30.26 12.40
CA ILE A 172 -2.85 30.66 12.94
C ILE A 172 -2.36 31.88 12.17
N PRO A 173 -2.21 33.07 12.80
CA PRO A 173 -1.64 34.24 12.16
C PRO A 173 -0.11 34.17 12.16
N LEU A 174 0.51 34.07 10.98
CA LEU A 174 1.96 33.99 10.81
C LEU A 174 2.51 35.34 10.26
N PRO A 175 3.30 36.10 11.02
CA PRO A 175 3.87 37.37 10.54
C PRO A 175 4.98 37.11 9.51
N CYS A 176 4.83 37.68 8.32
CA CYS A 176 5.80 37.49 7.24
C CYS A 176 7.02 38.41 7.42
N ASN A 177 8.17 37.81 7.76
CA ASN A 177 9.46 38.47 7.70
C ASN A 177 9.97 38.62 6.25
N ILE A 178 11.24 39.01 6.06
CA ILE A 178 11.87 39.12 4.73
C ILE A 178 12.13 37.72 4.15
N ILE A 179 11.10 37.17 3.53
CA ILE A 179 11.05 35.86 2.87
C ILE A 179 11.68 35.95 1.47
N LYS A 180 12.57 35.01 1.16
CA LYS A 180 13.14 34.80 -0.19
C LYS A 180 12.28 33.82 -0.99
N ALA A 181 12.48 33.81 -2.30
CA ALA A 181 11.78 32.86 -3.18
C ALA A 181 12.28 31.43 -2.91
N GLY A 182 11.40 30.58 -2.37
CA GLY A 182 11.73 29.21 -1.97
C GLY A 182 12.01 29.02 -0.48
N ASP A 183 11.90 30.05 0.35
CA ASP A 183 11.90 29.87 1.82
C ASP A 183 10.57 29.21 2.27
N SER A 184 10.66 28.39 3.33
CA SER A 184 9.52 27.76 3.99
C SER A 184 9.67 27.83 5.51
N GLU A 185 8.57 28.01 6.23
CA GLU A 185 8.54 27.94 7.71
C GLU A 185 7.85 26.66 8.18
N GLU A 186 8.42 25.97 9.17
CA GLU A 186 7.88 24.74 9.74
C GLU A 186 7.19 25.03 11.08
N ILE A 187 5.88 24.78 11.15
CA ILE A 187 5.08 24.89 12.37
C ILE A 187 4.84 23.48 12.90
N CYS A 188 5.48 23.12 14.02
CA CYS A 188 5.33 21.79 14.58
C CYS A 188 3.91 21.55 15.13
N ALA A 189 3.17 20.63 14.51
CA ALA A 189 1.77 20.33 14.85
C ALA A 189 1.64 19.02 15.66
N GLY A 190 2.75 18.48 16.20
CA GLY A 190 2.80 17.34 17.13
C GLY A 190 2.43 15.97 16.54
N ARG A 191 1.92 15.91 15.30
CA ARG A 191 1.54 14.67 14.58
C ARG A 191 2.21 14.58 13.21
N GLY A 192 3.31 15.32 13.04
CA GLY A 192 3.82 15.81 11.76
C GLY A 192 3.80 17.34 11.76
N ASP A 193 4.46 17.95 10.79
CA ASP A 193 4.68 19.40 10.75
C ASP A 193 3.87 20.07 9.64
N LEU A 194 3.44 21.30 9.89
CA LEU A 194 2.79 22.17 8.92
C LEU A 194 3.86 23.05 8.27
N ILE A 195 4.25 22.67 7.06
CA ILE A 195 5.22 23.36 6.21
C ILE A 195 4.49 24.46 5.45
N VAL A 196 4.90 25.72 5.66
CA VAL A 196 4.36 26.90 4.98
C VAL A 196 5.30 27.24 3.82
N GLU A 197 4.90 26.95 2.60
CA GLU A 197 5.67 27.24 1.38
C GLU A 197 5.29 28.62 0.83
N PHE A 198 6.23 29.57 0.77
CA PHE A 198 5.93 30.93 0.31
C PHE A 198 6.15 31.10 -1.21
N LYS A 199 5.05 31.24 -1.96
CA LYS A 199 5.09 31.52 -3.39
C LYS A 199 5.09 33.03 -3.65
N ILE A 200 6.26 33.59 -3.91
CA ILE A 200 6.41 35.00 -4.28
C ILE A 200 5.92 35.23 -5.72
N HIS A 201 4.82 35.98 -5.87
CA HIS A 201 4.31 36.44 -7.16
C HIS A 201 4.76 37.88 -7.42
N PHE A 202 5.80 38.03 -8.25
CA PHE A 202 6.19 39.34 -8.78
C PHE A 202 5.27 39.76 -9.94
N PRO A 203 4.95 41.06 -10.09
CA PRO A 203 4.17 41.54 -11.22
C PRO A 203 5.01 41.58 -12.51
N ASP A 204 4.50 41.04 -13.61
CA ASP A 204 5.19 40.93 -14.92
C ASP A 204 5.80 42.25 -15.42
N ARG A 205 5.16 43.38 -15.09
CA ARG A 205 5.58 44.72 -15.51
C ARG A 205 5.40 45.74 -14.40
N ILE A 206 6.52 46.28 -13.91
CA ILE A 206 6.55 47.47 -13.07
C ILE A 206 6.63 48.71 -13.96
N ALA A 207 5.76 49.70 -13.75
CA ALA A 207 5.76 50.98 -14.49
C ALA A 207 7.03 51.82 -14.20
N PRO A 208 7.58 52.59 -15.16
CA PRO A 208 8.86 53.28 -15.00
C PRO A 208 8.97 54.17 -13.76
N GLN A 209 7.92 54.94 -13.46
CA GLN A 209 7.84 55.78 -12.25
C GLN A 209 7.99 54.95 -10.96
N LYS A 210 7.31 53.79 -10.87
CA LYS A 210 7.41 52.89 -9.73
C LYS A 210 8.79 52.23 -9.62
N ARG A 211 9.48 51.97 -10.75
CA ARG A 211 10.87 51.46 -10.74
C ARG A 211 11.84 52.46 -10.12
N GLN A 212 11.65 53.76 -10.34
CA GLN A 212 12.52 54.79 -9.78
C GLN A 212 12.37 54.88 -8.25
N ILE A 213 11.13 54.79 -7.75
CA ILE A 213 10.85 54.73 -6.30
C ILE A 213 11.47 53.48 -5.68
N LEU A 214 11.30 52.30 -6.32
CA LEU A 214 11.91 51.06 -5.84
C LEU A 214 13.45 51.15 -5.79
N LYS A 215 14.10 51.78 -6.78
CA LYS A 215 15.54 52.04 -6.79
C LYS A 215 16.03 52.94 -5.64
N GLN A 216 15.16 53.72 -5.01
CA GLN A 216 15.52 54.62 -3.90
C GLN A 216 15.36 53.95 -2.53
N HIS A 217 14.66 52.82 -2.44
CA HIS A 217 14.30 52.16 -1.17
C HIS A 217 14.73 50.70 -1.06
N LEU A 218 15.03 50.03 -2.18
CA LEU A 218 15.71 48.72 -2.16
C LEU A 218 17.22 48.92 -1.88
N PRO A 219 17.86 48.03 -1.12
CA PRO A 219 19.31 48.11 -0.89
C PRO A 219 20.08 47.92 -2.20
N CYS A 220 21.18 48.66 -2.36
CA CYS A 220 22.11 48.46 -3.47
C CYS A 220 22.87 47.14 -3.30
N SER A 221 22.72 46.25 -4.28
CA SER A 221 23.46 44.99 -4.44
C SER A 221 24.49 45.09 -5.56
#